data_AF-A0AAD8DSD2-F1
#
_entry.id   AF-A0AAD8DSD2-F1
#
_cell.length_a   1.000
_cell.length_b   1.000
_cell.length_c   1.000
_cell.angle_alpha   90.00
_cell.angle_beta   90.00
_cell.angle_gamma   90.00
#
_symmetry.space_group_name_H-M   'P 1'
#
loop_
_entity.id
_entity.type
_entity.pdbx_description
1 polymer ?
#
loop_
_entity_poly.entity_id
_entity_poly.type
_entity_poly.pdbx_seq_one_letter_code
_entity_poly.pdbx_strand_id
1 'polypeptide(L)'
;MEESVCIICNKSDDKQVYEIKKTALNRLVASSKKRIDNRYKKFETLTSALIHRTCQSHYNDETAIATFCSSRRKKSQEGKQINKDALIFNFQSHCFLCGGFFGNISKYKISSVQNNDTRENILQHIKKTKHN
;
A
#
# COMPACT_ATOMS: atom_id res chain seq x y z
N MET A 1 28.91 6.14 11.78
CA MET A 1 29.03 4.72 11.39
C MET A 1 27.75 4.43 10.62
N GLU A 2 27.82 4.14 9.31
CA GLU A 2 26.60 3.85 8.53
C GLU A 2 25.98 2.57 9.09
N GLU A 3 24.75 2.66 9.61
CA GLU A 3 24.05 1.49 10.10
C GLU A 3 23.83 0.51 8.96
N SER A 4 24.25 -0.72 9.18
CA SER A 4 24.14 -1.82 8.23
C SER A 4 22.68 -2.28 8.16
N VAL A 5 21.91 -1.72 7.21
CA VAL A 5 20.47 -1.97 7.08
C VAL A 5 20.18 -3.14 6.13
N CYS A 6 19.29 -4.05 6.54
CA CYS A 6 18.81 -5.13 5.68
C CYS A 6 18.00 -4.61 4.49
N ILE A 7 18.39 -4.97 3.27
CA ILE A 7 17.77 -4.51 2.02
C ILE A 7 16.29 -4.95 1.83
N ILE A 8 15.83 -5.96 2.57
CA ILE A 8 14.45 -6.48 2.47
C ILE A 8 13.51 -5.83 3.48
N CYS A 9 13.90 -5.73 4.75
CA CYS A 9 13.04 -5.20 5.81
C CYS A 9 13.34 -3.74 6.18
N ASN A 10 14.42 -3.16 5.65
CA ASN A 10 14.90 -1.82 5.98
C ASN A 10 15.11 -1.60 7.49
N LYS A 11 15.54 -2.64 8.21
CA LYS A 11 15.87 -2.56 9.64
C LYS A 11 17.35 -2.87 9.88
N SER A 12 17.94 -2.16 10.83
CA SER A 12 19.19 -2.47 11.54
C SER A 12 18.85 -3.18 12.85
N ASP A 13 18.21 -4.35 12.78
CA ASP A 13 17.94 -5.15 14.00
C ASP A 13 19.27 -5.70 14.54
N ASP A 14 19.30 -6.10 15.82
CA ASP A 14 20.44 -6.81 16.46
C ASP A 14 20.81 -8.14 15.77
N LYS A 15 19.95 -8.62 14.87
CA LYS A 15 20.25 -9.79 14.04
C LYS A 15 21.32 -9.39 13.04
N GLN A 16 22.47 -10.08 13.08
CA GLN A 16 23.55 -9.86 12.11
C GLN A 16 23.01 -9.88 10.67
N VAL A 17 23.15 -8.73 10.00
CA VAL A 17 23.11 -8.65 8.54
C VAL A 17 24.44 -9.12 7.99
N TYR A 18 24.41 -9.81 6.85
CA TYR A 18 25.60 -10.22 6.11
C TYR A 18 25.52 -9.70 4.69
N GLU A 19 26.69 -9.55 4.08
CA GLU A 19 26.80 -9.15 2.69
C GLU A 19 26.50 -10.32 1.75
N ILE A 20 25.60 -10.08 0.80
CA ILE A 20 25.36 -10.95 -0.33
C ILE A 20 25.90 -10.31 -1.60
N LYS A 21 26.51 -11.15 -2.46
CA LYS A 21 27.05 -10.74 -3.76
C LYS A 21 26.06 -11.02 -4.90
N LYS A 22 26.45 -10.64 -6.12
CA LYS A 22 25.61 -10.70 -7.33
C LYS A 22 24.83 -12.00 -7.54
N THR A 23 25.42 -13.16 -7.28
CA THR A 23 24.73 -14.46 -7.44
C THR A 23 23.50 -14.58 -6.56
N ALA A 24 23.61 -14.19 -5.29
CA ALA A 24 22.51 -14.20 -4.33
C ALA A 24 21.49 -13.08 -4.63
N LEU A 25 21.95 -11.92 -5.12
CA LEU A 25 21.07 -10.85 -5.60
C LEU A 25 20.22 -11.29 -6.80
N ASN A 26 20.77 -12.05 -7.75
CA ASN A 26 20.02 -12.56 -8.90
C ASN A 26 18.83 -13.44 -8.46
N ARG A 27 18.99 -14.20 -7.36
CA ARG A 27 17.88 -14.96 -6.78
C ARG A 27 16.79 -14.04 -6.21
N LEU A 28 17.18 -12.97 -5.50
CA LEU A 28 16.23 -11.97 -5.02
C LEU A 28 15.52 -11.24 -6.17
N VAL A 29 16.21 -10.95 -7.28
CA VAL A 29 15.63 -10.39 -8.50
C VAL A 29 14.54 -11.33 -9.04
N ALA A 30 14.84 -12.62 -9.18
CA ALA A 30 13.87 -13.61 -9.64
C ALA A 30 12.64 -13.70 -8.73
N SER A 31 12.84 -13.78 -7.41
CA SER A 31 11.75 -13.81 -6.43
C SER A 31 10.93 -12.52 -6.44
N SER A 32 11.56 -11.35 -6.58
CA SER A 32 10.86 -10.07 -6.70
C SER A 32 10.00 -9.99 -7.97
N LYS A 33 10.51 -10.47 -9.11
CA LYS A 33 9.74 -10.56 -10.36
C LYS A 33 8.52 -11.47 -10.20
N LYS A 34 8.68 -12.64 -9.55
CA LYS A 34 7.55 -13.54 -9.23
C LYS A 34 6.52 -12.89 -8.29
N ARG A 35 6.97 -12.12 -7.30
CA ARG A 35 6.10 -11.39 -6.35
C ARG A 35 5.44 -10.16 -6.99
N ILE A 36 5.97 -9.64 -8.10
CA ILE A 36 5.53 -8.41 -8.76
C ILE A 36 5.59 -7.21 -7.79
N ASP A 37 6.56 -7.21 -6.87
CA ASP A 37 6.73 -6.16 -5.84
C ASP A 37 7.66 -5.01 -6.28
N ASN A 38 8.14 -5.07 -7.53
CA ASN A 38 9.02 -4.08 -8.18
C ASN A 38 10.38 -3.83 -7.52
N ARG A 39 10.73 -4.59 -6.48
CA ARG A 39 12.03 -4.46 -5.80
C ARG A 39 13.21 -4.89 -6.68
N TYR A 40 12.95 -5.69 -7.70
CA TYR A 40 13.94 -6.14 -8.69
C TYR A 40 14.68 -4.97 -9.34
N LYS A 41 14.02 -3.83 -9.57
CA LYS A 41 14.65 -2.61 -10.11
C LYS A 41 15.80 -2.12 -9.24
N LYS A 42 15.65 -2.23 -7.91
CA LYS A 42 16.70 -1.89 -6.95
C LYS A 42 17.76 -2.98 -6.86
N PHE A 43 17.39 -4.26 -6.94
CA PHE A 43 18.34 -5.36 -6.82
C PHE A 43 19.24 -5.50 -8.06
N GLU A 44 18.72 -5.20 -9.25
CA GLU A 44 19.46 -5.31 -10.52
C GLU A 44 20.65 -4.35 -10.60
N THR A 45 20.54 -3.16 -9.99
CA THR A 45 21.60 -2.13 -10.00
C THR A 45 22.71 -2.39 -8.98
N LEU A 46 22.53 -3.33 -8.06
CA LEU A 46 23.48 -3.59 -6.98
C LEU A 46 24.49 -4.67 -7.35
N THR A 47 25.72 -4.51 -6.86
CA THR A 47 26.81 -5.50 -6.90
C THR A 47 26.84 -6.35 -5.63
N SER A 48 26.53 -5.73 -4.49
CA SER A 48 26.30 -6.39 -3.21
C SER A 48 25.23 -5.68 -2.38
N ALA A 49 24.75 -6.33 -1.32
CA ALA A 49 23.78 -5.77 -0.38
C ALA A 49 23.85 -6.46 0.98
N LEU A 50 23.46 -5.76 2.03
CA LEU A 50 23.32 -6.31 3.38
C LEU A 50 21.91 -6.87 3.59
N ILE A 51 21.82 -8.06 4.18
CA ILE A 51 20.53 -8.75 4.39
C ILE A 51 20.55 -9.63 5.64
N HIS A 52 19.43 -9.76 6.33
CA HIS A 52 19.26 -10.79 7.36
C HIS A 52 19.10 -12.17 6.74
N ARG A 53 19.63 -13.22 7.37
CA ARG A 53 19.58 -14.59 6.81
C ARG A 53 18.15 -15.11 6.72
N THR A 54 17.36 -14.79 7.73
CA THR A 54 15.91 -15.07 7.77
C THR A 54 15.17 -14.33 6.66
N CYS A 55 15.48 -13.06 6.42
CA CYS A 55 14.90 -12.29 5.33
C CYS A 55 15.25 -12.88 3.97
N GLN A 56 16.51 -13.26 3.73
CA GLN A 56 16.90 -13.90 2.47
C GLN A 56 16.13 -15.21 2.26
N SER A 57 16.09 -16.07 3.29
CA SER A 57 15.41 -17.37 3.21
C SER A 57 13.91 -17.20 2.93
N HIS A 58 13.23 -16.37 3.72
CA HIS A 58 11.80 -16.15 3.58
C HIS A 58 11.45 -15.45 2.26
N TYR A 59 12.26 -14.49 1.81
CA TYR A 59 11.99 -13.77 0.57
C TYR A 59 12.11 -14.67 -0.66
N ASN A 60 13.02 -15.65 -0.62
CA ASN A 60 13.24 -16.62 -1.69
C ASN A 60 12.36 -17.88 -1.60
N ASP A 61 11.59 -18.04 -0.52
CA ASP A 61 10.71 -19.18 -0.32
C ASP A 61 9.46 -19.10 -1.22
N GLU A 62 9.15 -20.18 -1.95
CA GLU A 62 8.04 -20.22 -2.91
C GLU A 62 6.68 -20.13 -2.20
N THR A 63 6.54 -20.70 -1.00
CA THR A 63 5.32 -20.57 -0.20
C THR A 63 5.09 -19.12 0.20
N ALA A 64 6.13 -18.42 0.66
CA ALA A 64 6.07 -17.00 0.97
C ALA A 64 5.76 -16.14 -0.28
N ILE A 65 6.24 -16.52 -1.47
CA ILE A 65 5.90 -15.87 -2.75
C ILE A 65 4.41 -16.04 -3.04
N ALA A 66 3.91 -17.28 -2.99
CA ALA A 66 2.52 -17.61 -3.25
C ALA A 66 1.57 -16.86 -2.29
N THR A 67 1.87 -16.86 -0.99
CA THR A 67 1.12 -16.12 0.03
C THR A 67 1.07 -14.62 -0.27
N PHE A 68 2.20 -14.02 -0.65
CA PHE A 68 2.24 -12.60 -1.03
C PHE A 68 1.32 -12.32 -2.22
N CYS A 69 1.43 -13.10 -3.30
CA CYS A 69 0.60 -12.95 -4.50
C CYS A 69 -0.89 -13.10 -4.19
N SER A 70 -1.28 -14.10 -3.41
CA SER A 70 -2.66 -14.33 -2.98
C SER A 70 -3.21 -13.16 -2.15
N SER A 71 -2.42 -12.66 -1.19
CA SER A 71 -2.82 -11.50 -0.36
C SER A 71 -3.06 -10.24 -1.20
N ARG A 72 -2.23 -10.02 -2.23
CA ARG A 72 -2.34 -8.86 -3.12
C ARG A 72 -3.55 -8.96 -4.03
N ARG A 73 -3.87 -10.16 -4.53
CA ARG A 73 -5.11 -10.43 -5.28
C ARG A 73 -6.34 -10.14 -4.41
N LYS A 74 -6.36 -10.63 -3.16
CA LYS A 74 -7.45 -10.36 -2.21
C LYS A 74 -7.65 -8.86 -1.98
N LYS A 75 -6.58 -8.11 -1.66
CA LYS A 75 -6.65 -6.65 -1.49
C LYS A 75 -7.12 -5.91 -2.74
N SER A 76 -6.71 -6.37 -3.93
CA SER A 76 -7.19 -5.79 -5.19
C SER A 76 -8.67 -6.07 -5.42
N GLN A 77 -9.18 -7.25 -5.06
CA GLN A 77 -10.60 -7.58 -5.11
C GLN A 77 -11.40 -6.75 -4.10
N GLU A 78 -10.92 -6.62 -2.87
CA GLU A 78 -11.53 -5.75 -1.84
C GLU A 78 -11.61 -4.30 -2.33
N GLY A 79 -10.53 -3.75 -2.89
CA GLY A 79 -10.55 -2.39 -3.47
C GLY A 79 -11.50 -2.24 -4.66
N LYS A 80 -11.60 -3.27 -5.53
CA LYS A 80 -12.58 -3.29 -6.62
C LYS A 80 -14.01 -3.33 -6.10
N GLN A 81 -14.27 -4.06 -5.01
CA GLN A 81 -15.58 -4.13 -4.37
C GLN A 81 -15.95 -2.77 -3.77
N ILE A 82 -15.05 -2.14 -3.01
CA ILE A 82 -15.23 -0.79 -2.47
C ILE A 82 -15.57 0.22 -3.58
N ASN A 83 -14.85 0.17 -4.71
CA ASN A 83 -15.14 1.06 -5.85
C ASN A 83 -16.51 0.79 -6.48
N LYS A 84 -16.90 -0.48 -6.62
CA LYS A 84 -18.23 -0.84 -7.13
C LYS A 84 -19.33 -0.36 -6.19
N ASP A 85 -19.16 -0.58 -4.89
CA ASP A 85 -20.11 -0.16 -3.85
C ASP A 85 -20.24 1.37 -3.84
N ALA A 86 -19.13 2.10 -3.97
CA ALA A 86 -19.14 3.56 -4.07
C ALA A 86 -19.81 4.08 -5.36
N LEU A 87 -19.69 3.38 -6.48
CA LEU A 87 -20.35 3.76 -7.75
C LEU A 87 -21.86 3.46 -7.73
N ILE A 88 -22.29 2.43 -7.02
CA ILE A 88 -23.70 2.07 -6.85
C ILE A 88 -24.37 2.93 -5.76
N PHE A 89 -23.57 3.52 -4.85
CA PHE A 89 -24.06 4.30 -3.74
C PHE A 89 -24.88 5.53 -4.20
N ASN A 90 -26.14 5.61 -3.76
CA ASN A 90 -27.04 6.70 -4.12
C ASN A 90 -26.79 7.93 -3.22
N PHE A 91 -25.86 8.79 -3.65
CA PHE A 91 -25.56 10.07 -2.99
C PHE A 91 -26.74 11.05 -2.95
N GLN A 92 -27.82 10.82 -3.71
CA GLN A 92 -29.00 11.70 -3.68
C GLN A 92 -29.85 11.49 -2.42
N SER A 93 -29.70 10.35 -1.75
CA SER A 93 -30.55 9.95 -0.63
C SER A 93 -29.83 9.42 0.61
N HIS A 94 -28.54 9.07 0.51
CA HIS A 94 -27.78 8.47 1.60
C HIS A 94 -26.43 9.17 1.85
N CYS A 95 -26.02 9.24 3.12
CA CYS A 95 -24.74 9.78 3.54
C CYS A 95 -23.62 8.75 3.36
N PHE A 96 -22.58 9.09 2.60
CA PHE A 96 -21.46 8.19 2.34
C PHE A 96 -20.64 7.85 3.59
N LEU A 97 -20.61 8.74 4.60
CA LEU A 97 -19.80 8.55 5.81
C LEU A 97 -20.49 7.72 6.88
N CYS A 98 -21.81 7.89 7.07
CA CYS A 98 -22.55 7.21 8.14
C CYS A 98 -23.65 6.26 7.63
N GLY A 99 -23.89 6.19 6.32
CA GLY A 99 -24.95 5.36 5.72
C GLY A 99 -26.38 5.85 5.96
N GLY A 100 -26.57 6.94 6.72
CA GLY A 100 -27.89 7.46 7.07
C GLY A 100 -28.67 7.98 5.86
N PHE A 101 -29.94 7.60 5.76
CA PHE A 101 -30.89 8.10 4.76
C PHE A 101 -31.35 9.51 5.12
N PHE A 102 -31.29 10.45 4.19
CA PHE A 102 -31.72 11.84 4.39
C PHE A 102 -32.80 12.30 3.40
N GLY A 103 -33.38 11.39 2.60
CA GLY A 103 -34.41 11.69 1.59
C GLY A 103 -33.86 12.39 0.35
N ASN A 104 -34.74 12.89 -0.54
CA ASN A 104 -34.32 13.61 -1.74
C ASN A 104 -33.78 15.01 -1.37
N ILE A 105 -32.46 15.17 -1.37
CA ILE A 105 -31.84 16.49 -1.24
C ILE A 105 -32.15 17.30 -2.52
N SER A 106 -32.65 18.53 -2.36
CA SER A 106 -32.90 19.42 -3.51
C SER A 106 -31.59 19.66 -4.28
N LYS A 107 -31.65 19.71 -5.62
CA LYS A 107 -30.46 19.90 -6.49
C LYS A 107 -29.57 21.06 -6.04
N TYR A 108 -30.17 22.12 -5.49
CA TYR A 108 -29.48 23.28 -4.93
C TYR A 108 -28.56 22.95 -3.74
N LYS A 109 -29.01 22.08 -2.83
CA LYS A 109 -28.21 21.61 -1.68
C LYS A 109 -27.12 20.61 -2.10
N ILE A 110 -27.30 19.88 -3.20
CA ILE A 110 -26.25 19.03 -3.78
C ILE A 110 -25.16 19.92 -4.42
N SER A 111 -25.55 20.94 -5.19
CA SER A 111 -24.59 21.87 -5.80
C SER A 111 -23.78 22.66 -4.78
N SER A 112 -24.34 22.98 -3.61
CA SER A 112 -23.60 23.70 -2.58
C SER A 112 -22.54 22.83 -1.89
N VAL A 113 -22.75 21.52 -1.78
CA VAL A 113 -21.76 20.57 -1.21
C VAL A 113 -20.72 20.14 -2.26
N GLN A 114 -21.10 20.08 -3.54
CA GLN A 114 -20.19 19.77 -4.66
C GLN A 114 -19.40 20.99 -5.16
N ASN A 115 -19.71 22.20 -4.68
CA ASN A 115 -18.89 23.37 -4.96
C ASN A 115 -17.46 23.13 -4.42
N ASN A 116 -16.46 23.38 -5.27
CA ASN A 116 -15.05 23.24 -4.93
C ASN A 116 -14.69 24.00 -3.65
N ASP A 117 -15.28 25.17 -3.42
CA ASP A 117 -15.05 25.97 -2.21
C ASP A 117 -15.52 25.25 -0.94
N THR A 118 -16.70 24.64 -0.99
CA THR A 118 -17.24 23.86 0.14
C THR A 118 -16.42 22.60 0.38
N ARG A 119 -15.98 21.93 -0.68
CA ARG A 119 -15.13 20.74 -0.59
C ARG A 119 -13.75 21.07 0.02
N GLU A 120 -13.11 22.15 -0.44
CA GLU A 120 -11.86 22.67 0.12
C GLU A 120 -12.02 22.99 1.62
N ASN A 121 -13.08 23.70 1.99
CA ASN A 121 -13.36 24.06 3.38
C ASN A 121 -13.57 22.84 4.29
N ILE A 122 -14.29 21.82 3.82
CA ILE A 122 -14.46 20.55 4.56
C ILE A 122 -13.10 19.84 4.74
N LEU A 123 -12.29 19.75 3.68
CA LEU A 123 -10.96 19.13 3.76
C LEU A 123 -10.01 19.89 4.70
N GLN A 124 -10.05 21.22 4.68
CA GLN A 124 -9.31 22.07 5.62
C GLN A 124 -9.72 21.82 7.07
N HIS A 125 -11.03 21.72 7.33
CA HIS A 125 -11.55 21.48 8.67
C HIS A 125 -11.12 20.12 9.23
N ILE A 126 -11.17 19.06 8.40
CA ILE A 126 -10.71 17.71 8.76
C ILE A 126 -9.20 17.69 9.06
N LYS A 127 -8.40 18.45 8.30
CA LYS A 127 -6.95 18.57 8.57
C LYS A 127 -6.68 19.25 9.90
N LYS A 128 -7.44 20.31 10.24
CA LYS A 128 -7.29 21.03 11.52
C LYS A 128 -7.69 20.17 12.73
N THR A 129 -8.75 19.38 12.61
CA THR A 129 -9.21 18.50 13.71
C THR A 129 -8.32 17.28 13.95
N LYS A 130 -7.46 16.90 13.02
CA LYS A 130 -6.46 15.83 13.21
C LYS A 130 -5.15 16.27 13.88
N HIS A 131 -4.96 17.57 14.07
CA HIS A 131 -3.75 18.15 14.66
C HIS A 131 -3.98 18.72 16.07
N ASN A 132 -5.18 18.53 16.64
CA ASN A 132 -5.48 18.65 18.06
C ASN A 132 -5.79 17.25 18.60
#